data_AF-A0A7V9H6Q9-F1
#
_entry.id   AF-A0A7V9H6Q9-F1
#
_cell.length_a   1.000
_cell.length_b   1.000
_cell.length_c   1.000
_cell.angle_alpha   90.00
_cell.angle_beta   90.00
_cell.angle_gamma   90.00
#
_symmetry.space_group_name_H-M   'P 1'
#
loop_
_entity.id
_entity.type
_entity.pdbx_description
1 polymer ?
#
loop_
_entity_poly.entity_id
_entity_poly.type
_entity_poly.pdbx_seq_one_letter_code
_entity_poly.pdbx_strand_id
1 'polypeptide(L)'
;MPATLDAPTGSPVVDEPVPDTTVPDAGPPLPAGVAPEELIGEPPDTRRRGRLRRRLRHLRQVRELMLRDVGGLTYEFHRAGAGSGPGEPGAVLVGRKLDLLARLDLERRELEGLLDDHRAETVLREPGVGGTCAACGDYFASDAHFCAHCGAPVDGRASGMAPLESTGTVSSTEPQPSREAEGDTGARTVQAGRTGT
;
A
#
# COMPACT_ATOMS: atom_id res chain seq x y z
N MET A 1 -15.36 82.89 61.95
CA MET A 1 -15.42 81.74 62.88
C MET A 1 -14.52 80.64 62.34
N PRO A 2 -13.78 79.96 63.23
CA PRO A 2 -12.36 79.58 63.11
C PRO A 2 -12.23 78.05 62.83
N ALA A 3 -11.11 77.34 62.86
CA ALA A 3 -9.76 77.55 63.39
C ALA A 3 -8.75 76.62 62.67
N THR A 4 -7.49 77.00 62.82
CA THR A 4 -6.20 76.40 62.44
C THR A 4 -5.77 75.17 63.29
N LEU A 5 -4.60 74.63 62.90
CA LEU A 5 -3.58 73.86 63.67
C LEU A 5 -3.75 72.32 63.64
N ASP A 6 -2.73 71.48 63.58
CA ASP A 6 -1.28 71.54 63.34
C ASP A 6 -0.82 70.08 63.16
N ALA A 7 0.28 69.85 62.44
CA ALA A 7 1.06 68.59 62.45
C ALA A 7 1.88 68.51 63.78
N PRO A 8 2.60 67.43 64.20
CA PRO A 8 3.52 66.65 63.34
C PRO A 8 3.95 65.21 63.77
N THR A 9 4.81 64.62 62.94
CA THR A 9 5.92 63.66 63.23
C THR A 9 5.62 62.18 63.56
N GLY A 10 6.26 61.29 62.78
CA GLY A 10 6.84 60.04 63.30
C GLY A 10 6.63 58.78 62.44
N SER A 11 7.54 58.49 61.51
CA SER A 11 7.71 57.13 60.94
C SER A 11 8.27 56.16 62.00
N PRO A 12 8.03 54.83 61.86
CA PRO A 12 9.15 54.02 61.38
C PRO A 12 8.76 52.90 60.40
N VAL A 13 9.77 52.55 59.59
CA VAL A 13 9.89 51.37 58.74
C VAL A 13 9.64 50.10 59.55
N VAL A 14 8.85 49.18 59.00
CA VAL A 14 8.75 47.80 59.48
C VAL A 14 9.20 46.88 58.35
N ASP A 15 10.16 46.03 58.69
CA ASP A 15 10.70 44.91 57.91
C ASP A 15 9.61 43.94 57.41
N GLU A 16 9.82 43.39 56.21
CA GLU A 16 8.99 42.36 55.57
C GLU A 16 8.93 41.03 56.35
N PRO A 17 7.95 40.16 56.04
CA PRO A 17 8.40 38.90 55.46
C PRO A 17 7.75 38.53 54.12
N VAL A 18 8.62 37.98 53.28
CA VAL A 18 8.47 37.39 51.95
C VAL A 18 7.31 36.37 51.89
N PRO A 19 6.58 36.27 50.76
CA PRO A 19 5.52 35.29 50.56
C PRO A 19 6.01 33.85 50.71
N ASP A 20 5.25 33.09 51.49
CA ASP A 20 5.38 31.66 51.72
C ASP A 20 5.37 30.91 50.38
N THR A 21 6.55 30.45 49.97
CA THR A 21 6.70 29.64 48.77
C THR A 21 6.28 28.23 49.16
N THR A 22 5.05 27.87 48.83
CA THR A 22 4.57 26.49 48.93
C THR A 22 5.50 25.59 48.10
N VAL A 23 6.33 24.81 48.79
CA VAL A 23 7.07 23.70 48.18
C VAL A 23 6.03 22.75 47.59
N PRO A 24 6.08 22.42 46.29
CA PRO A 24 5.17 21.45 45.72
C PRO A 24 5.37 20.10 46.43
N ASP A 25 4.25 19.53 46.85
CA ASP A 25 4.11 18.20 47.45
C ASP A 25 5.01 17.20 46.74
N ALA A 26 6.07 16.78 47.43
CA ALA A 26 6.96 15.73 46.95
C ALA A 26 6.12 14.47 46.81
N GLY A 27 5.96 13.99 45.58
CA GLY A 27 5.22 12.78 45.28
C GLY A 27 5.66 11.58 46.12
N PRO A 28 4.90 10.47 46.08
CA PRO A 28 5.11 9.32 46.95
C PRO A 28 6.59 8.89 46.97
N PRO A 29 7.16 8.57 48.14
CA PRO A 29 8.57 8.26 48.27
C PRO A 29 8.92 7.06 47.40
N LEU A 30 9.95 7.23 46.57
CA LEU A 30 10.49 6.16 45.74
C LEU A 30 10.98 5.00 46.65
N PRO A 31 10.89 3.75 46.18
CA PRO A 31 11.40 2.61 46.94
C PRO A 31 12.89 2.81 47.24
N ALA A 32 13.27 2.60 48.51
CA ALA A 32 14.63 2.83 48.97
C ALA A 32 15.62 1.95 48.18
N GLY A 33 16.64 2.59 47.58
CA GLY A 33 17.73 1.93 46.87
C GLY A 33 17.74 2.07 45.36
N VAL A 34 16.76 2.75 44.75
CA VAL A 34 16.76 3.05 43.31
C VAL A 34 17.25 4.47 43.09
N ALA A 35 18.32 4.64 42.31
CA ALA A 35 18.77 5.98 41.92
C ALA A 35 17.72 6.61 40.97
N PRO A 36 17.38 7.91 41.09
CA PRO A 36 16.44 8.58 40.17
C PRO A 36 16.81 8.39 38.69
N GLU A 37 18.09 8.24 38.38
CA GLU A 37 18.64 7.97 37.05
C GLU A 37 18.29 6.57 36.51
N GLU A 38 18.04 5.59 37.38
CA GLU A 38 17.66 4.22 36.99
C GLU A 38 16.19 4.10 36.56
N LEU A 39 15.35 5.07 36.94
CA LEU A 39 13.96 5.20 36.48
C LEU A 39 13.83 5.91 35.12
N ILE A 40 14.93 6.46 34.60
CA ILE A 40 14.99 7.13 33.29
C ILE A 40 15.11 6.05 32.20
N GLY A 41 14.02 5.29 32.03
CA GLY A 41 13.91 4.27 30.99
C GLY A 41 13.15 3.04 31.42
N GLU A 42 11.96 3.21 32.01
CA GLU A 42 11.10 2.07 32.35
C GLU A 42 10.81 1.24 31.08
N PRO A 43 11.35 0.00 30.97
CA PRO A 43 10.97 -0.87 29.88
C PRO A 43 9.45 -1.12 29.98
N PRO A 44 8.71 -1.20 28.85
CA PRO A 44 7.28 -1.41 28.91
C PRO A 44 6.95 -2.65 29.75
N ASP A 45 6.17 -2.46 30.82
CA ASP A 45 5.60 -3.55 31.61
C ASP A 45 5.11 -4.66 30.68
N THR A 46 5.35 -5.92 31.05
CA THR A 46 4.91 -7.11 30.30
C THR A 46 3.45 -7.02 29.84
N ARG A 47 2.58 -6.39 30.63
CA ARG A 47 1.18 -6.10 30.26
C ARG A 47 1.06 -5.09 29.12
N ARG A 48 1.89 -4.04 29.11
CA ARG A 48 2.01 -3.06 28.01
C ARG A 48 2.50 -3.75 26.74
N ARG A 49 3.59 -4.53 26.78
CA ARG A 49 4.06 -5.31 25.62
C ARG A 49 2.99 -6.28 25.10
N GLY A 50 2.27 -6.94 26.00
CA GLY A 50 1.17 -7.83 25.64
C GLY A 50 0.00 -7.13 24.94
N ARG A 51 -0.29 -5.87 25.27
CA ARG A 51 -1.29 -5.06 24.55
C ARG A 51 -0.80 -4.66 23.16
N LEU A 52 0.45 -4.21 23.04
CA LEU A 52 1.05 -3.83 21.75
C LEU A 52 1.10 -5.03 20.78
N ARG A 53 1.49 -6.22 21.24
CA ARG A 53 1.48 -7.45 20.42
C ARG A 53 0.08 -7.82 19.92
N ARG A 54 -0.94 -7.68 20.77
CA ARG A 54 -2.35 -7.93 20.37
C ARG A 54 -2.79 -6.92 19.32
N ARG A 55 -2.48 -5.64 19.51
CA ARG A 55 -2.77 -4.59 18.54
C ARG A 55 -2.08 -4.85 17.20
N LEU A 56 -0.79 -5.22 17.22
CA LEU A 56 -0.04 -5.54 16.01
C LEU A 56 -0.67 -6.71 15.23
N ARG A 57 -1.09 -7.79 15.92
CA ARG A 57 -1.82 -8.90 15.27
C ARG A 57 -3.15 -8.44 14.66
N HIS A 58 -3.90 -7.59 15.36
CA HIS A 58 -5.13 -7.02 14.83
C HIS A 58 -4.90 -6.16 13.58
N LEU A 59 -3.89 -5.28 13.61
CA LEU A 59 -3.54 -4.44 12.45
C LEU A 59 -3.16 -5.27 11.22
N ARG A 60 -2.39 -6.36 11.41
CA ARG A 60 -2.05 -7.30 10.34
C ARG A 60 -3.30 -7.91 9.70
N GLN A 61 -4.24 -8.40 10.53
CA GLN A 61 -5.51 -8.96 10.03
C GLN A 61 -6.38 -7.93 9.29
N VAL A 62 -6.51 -6.72 9.85
CA VAL A 62 -7.32 -5.66 9.24
C VAL A 62 -6.71 -5.21 7.92
N ARG A 63 -5.38 -5.10 7.83
CA ARG A 63 -4.67 -4.76 6.60
C ARG A 63 -4.99 -5.74 5.47
N GLU A 64 -4.93 -7.04 5.74
CA GLU A 64 -5.23 -8.07 4.74
C GLU A 64 -6.69 -7.99 4.25
N LEU A 65 -7.64 -7.72 5.15
CA LEU A 65 -9.04 -7.54 4.78
C LEU A 65 -9.25 -6.27 3.94
N MET A 66 -8.66 -5.15 4.35
CA MET A 66 -8.73 -3.88 3.64
C MET A 66 -8.12 -3.97 2.23
N LEU A 67 -7.02 -4.70 2.06
CA LEU A 67 -6.42 -4.93 0.75
C LEU A 67 -7.37 -5.68 -0.20
N ARG A 68 -8.07 -6.71 0.29
CA ARG A 68 -9.08 -7.45 -0.50
C ARG A 68 -10.27 -6.56 -0.87
N ASP A 69 -10.75 -5.78 0.08
CA ASP A 69 -11.89 -4.88 -0.09
C ASP A 69 -11.60 -3.72 -1.06
N VAL A 70 -10.41 -3.10 -0.97
CA VAL A 70 -9.95 -2.10 -1.95
C VAL A 70 -9.82 -2.71 -3.35
N GLY A 71 -9.26 -3.92 -3.45
CA GLY A 71 -9.14 -4.63 -4.73
C GLY A 71 -10.52 -4.90 -5.36
N GLY A 72 -11.47 -5.40 -4.56
CA GLY A 72 -12.83 -5.64 -4.99
C GLY A 72 -13.51 -4.37 -5.50
N LEU A 73 -13.46 -3.27 -4.73
CA LEU A 73 -14.05 -1.99 -5.17
C LEU A 73 -13.42 -1.45 -6.44
N THR A 74 -12.09 -1.50 -6.55
CA THR A 74 -11.38 -1.04 -7.74
C THR A 74 -11.83 -1.83 -8.98
N TYR A 75 -11.96 -3.16 -8.84
CA TYR A 75 -12.47 -4.02 -9.90
C TYR A 75 -13.93 -3.73 -10.25
N GLU A 76 -14.80 -3.55 -9.26
CA GLU A 76 -16.22 -3.26 -9.49
C GLU A 76 -16.41 -1.93 -10.25
N PHE A 77 -15.66 -0.88 -9.90
CA PHE A 77 -15.68 0.39 -10.62
C PHE A 77 -15.15 0.27 -12.05
N HIS A 78 -14.03 -0.44 -12.22
CA HIS A 78 -13.49 -0.74 -13.54
C HIS A 78 -14.51 -1.49 -14.41
N ARG A 79 -15.15 -2.54 -13.86
CA ARG A 79 -16.15 -3.37 -14.54
C ARG A 79 -17.41 -2.58 -14.90
N ALA A 80 -17.86 -1.68 -14.03
CA ALA A 80 -19.04 -0.86 -14.26
C ALA A 80 -18.83 0.23 -15.34
N GLY A 81 -17.60 0.42 -15.83
CA GLY A 81 -17.25 1.51 -16.74
C GLY A 81 -17.36 2.90 -16.08
N ALA A 82 -17.45 2.94 -14.75
CA ALA A 82 -17.66 4.13 -13.95
C ALA A 82 -16.54 4.23 -12.90
N GLY A 83 -15.74 5.30 -12.94
CA GLY A 83 -14.86 5.63 -11.81
C GLY A 83 -13.35 5.70 -12.05
N SER A 84 -12.89 5.92 -13.28
CA SER A 84 -11.46 6.21 -13.54
C SER A 84 -11.12 7.70 -13.64
N GLY A 85 -12.15 8.57 -13.68
CA GLY A 85 -11.98 10.02 -13.73
C GLY A 85 -11.71 10.63 -12.34
N PRO A 86 -10.86 11.66 -12.23
CA PRO A 86 -10.67 12.38 -10.98
C PRO A 86 -11.98 13.07 -10.56
N GLY A 87 -12.45 12.81 -9.32
CA GLY A 87 -13.67 13.40 -8.76
C GLY A 87 -14.91 12.49 -8.80
N GLU A 88 -14.83 11.32 -9.42
CA GLU A 88 -15.93 10.35 -9.41
C GLU A 88 -16.17 9.75 -8.01
N PRO A 89 -17.43 9.46 -7.61
CA PRO A 89 -17.74 8.91 -6.29
C PRO A 89 -16.95 7.64 -5.94
N GLY A 90 -16.72 6.78 -6.94
CA GLY A 90 -15.92 5.57 -6.79
C GLY A 90 -14.44 5.86 -6.50
N ALA A 91 -13.82 6.79 -7.23
CA ALA A 91 -12.44 7.21 -7.01
C ALA A 91 -12.26 7.85 -5.62
N VAL A 92 -13.22 8.65 -5.17
CA VAL A 92 -13.22 9.25 -3.82
C VAL A 92 -13.29 8.18 -2.73
N LEU A 93 -14.16 7.18 -2.89
CA LEU A 93 -14.29 6.08 -1.92
C LEU A 93 -13.01 5.23 -1.85
N VAL A 94 -12.45 4.85 -2.99
CA VAL A 94 -11.19 4.11 -3.06
C VAL A 94 -10.08 4.91 -2.40
N GLY A 95 -9.96 6.22 -2.71
CA GLY A 95 -8.99 7.12 -2.09
C GLY A 95 -9.08 7.13 -0.56
N ARG A 96 -10.28 7.28 0.01
CA ARG A 96 -10.48 7.25 1.46
C ARG A 96 -10.07 5.91 2.10
N LYS A 97 -10.29 4.79 1.43
CA LYS A 97 -9.86 3.47 1.92
C LYS A 97 -8.34 3.30 1.86
N LEU A 98 -7.71 3.83 0.81
CA LEU A 98 -6.25 3.87 0.70
C LEU A 98 -5.63 4.73 1.80
N ASP A 99 -6.21 5.89 2.12
CA ASP A 99 -5.76 6.75 3.22
C ASP A 99 -5.88 6.06 4.59
N LEU A 100 -6.96 5.30 4.81
CA LEU A 100 -7.10 4.48 6.00
C LEU A 100 -6.03 3.38 6.06
N LEU A 101 -5.82 2.66 4.95
CA LEU A 101 -4.81 1.61 4.85
C LEU A 101 -3.40 2.17 5.12
N ALA A 102 -3.06 3.34 4.59
CA ALA A 102 -1.78 4.01 4.81
C ALA A 102 -1.55 4.34 6.30
N ARG A 103 -2.59 4.81 7.01
CA ARG A 103 -2.53 5.06 8.45
C ARG A 103 -2.31 3.79 9.26
N LEU A 104 -3.02 2.71 8.92
CA LEU A 104 -2.82 1.40 9.56
C LEU A 104 -1.41 0.87 9.33
N ASP A 105 -0.84 1.08 8.13
CA ASP A 105 0.52 0.66 7.79
C ASP A 105 1.60 1.47 8.51
N LEU A 106 1.34 2.74 8.82
CA LEU A 106 2.23 3.53 9.68
C LEU A 106 2.20 3.01 11.11
N GLU A 107 1.00 2.87 11.70
CA GLU A 107 0.86 2.35 13.07
C GLU A 107 1.48 0.95 13.21
N ARG A 108 1.28 0.09 12.21
CA ARG A 108 1.89 -1.24 12.19
C ARG A 108 3.42 -1.15 12.24
N ARG A 109 4.03 -0.32 11.39
CA ARG A 109 5.50 -0.15 11.34
C ARG A 109 6.06 0.40 12.64
N GLU A 110 5.37 1.34 13.27
CA GLU A 110 5.75 1.87 14.59
C GLU A 110 5.72 0.76 15.65
N LEU A 111 4.67 -0.05 15.69
CA LEU A 111 4.57 -1.17 16.64
C LEU A 111 5.57 -2.28 16.35
N GLU A 112 5.88 -2.55 15.09
CA GLU A 112 6.91 -3.51 14.67
C GLU A 112 8.29 -3.07 15.17
N GLY A 113 8.65 -1.79 14.97
CA GLY A 113 9.89 -1.22 15.48
C GLY A 113 9.97 -1.20 17.01
N LEU A 114 8.88 -0.83 17.70
CA LEU A 114 8.85 -0.84 19.17
C LEU A 114 8.97 -2.24 19.78
N LEU A 115 8.48 -3.26 19.08
CA LEU A 115 8.49 -4.65 19.55
C LEU A 115 9.66 -5.47 19.03
N ASP A 116 10.42 -4.94 18.05
CA ASP A 116 11.41 -5.67 17.24
C ASP A 116 10.79 -6.95 16.61
N ASP A 117 9.52 -6.88 16.21
CA ASP A 117 8.75 -7.99 15.61
C ASP A 117 8.52 -7.73 14.12
N HIS A 118 9.61 -7.59 13.38
CA HIS A 118 9.59 -7.39 11.94
C HIS A 118 9.28 -8.70 11.21
N ARG A 119 8.17 -8.73 10.46
CA ARG A 119 7.89 -9.83 9.50
C ARG A 119 8.14 -9.36 8.08
N ALA A 120 8.91 -10.15 7.34
CA ALA A 120 9.27 -9.87 5.95
C ALA A 120 8.10 -10.02 4.96
N GLU A 121 7.03 -10.74 5.31
CA GLU A 121 5.93 -11.03 4.37
C GLU A 121 4.55 -10.76 4.98
N THR A 122 3.74 -10.00 4.24
CA THR A 122 2.28 -10.00 4.39
C THR A 122 1.77 -11.16 3.54
N VAL A 123 1.41 -12.29 4.16
CA VAL A 123 1.00 -13.48 3.42
C VAL A 123 -0.45 -13.35 2.97
N LEU A 124 -0.64 -12.73 1.80
CA LEU A 124 -1.75 -13.04 0.89
C LEU A 124 -1.26 -14.09 -0.10
N ARG A 125 -0.81 -15.25 0.40
CA ARG A 125 -0.55 -16.41 -0.47
C ARG A 125 -1.83 -17.24 -0.52
N GLU A 126 -2.47 -17.28 -1.68
CA GLU A 126 -3.45 -18.32 -1.97
C GLU A 126 -2.69 -19.61 -2.30
N PRO A 127 -2.95 -20.73 -1.59
CA PRO A 127 -2.35 -22.01 -1.94
C PRO A 127 -2.73 -22.33 -3.39
N GLY A 128 -1.72 -22.56 -4.24
CA GLY A 128 -1.90 -22.88 -5.66
C GLY A 128 -1.47 -21.79 -6.64
N VAL A 129 -1.28 -20.53 -6.21
CA VAL A 129 -0.79 -19.45 -7.10
C VAL A 129 0.70 -19.19 -6.83
N GLY A 130 1.53 -19.35 -7.85
CA GLY A 130 2.99 -19.18 -7.81
C GLY A 130 3.47 -17.75 -8.06
N GLY A 131 2.60 -16.90 -8.60
CA GLY A 131 2.88 -15.50 -8.90
C GLY A 131 2.39 -15.12 -10.28
N THR A 132 2.88 -13.99 -10.79
CA THR A 132 2.63 -13.51 -12.15
C THR A 132 3.88 -13.68 -13.01
N CYS A 133 3.68 -14.10 -14.26
CA CYS A 133 4.75 -14.25 -15.23
C CYS A 133 5.33 -12.89 -15.59
N ALA A 134 6.66 -12.73 -15.51
CA ALA A 134 7.32 -11.48 -15.87
C ALA A 134 7.26 -11.17 -17.38
N ALA A 135 7.04 -12.18 -18.23
CA ALA A 135 6.99 -12.01 -19.67
C ALA A 135 5.61 -11.56 -20.20
N CYS A 136 4.52 -12.12 -19.68
CA CYS A 136 3.15 -11.85 -20.18
C CYS A 136 2.16 -11.37 -19.12
N GLY A 137 2.51 -11.40 -17.83
CA GLY A 137 1.64 -11.00 -16.73
C GLY A 137 0.64 -12.05 -16.26
N ASP A 138 0.53 -13.21 -16.92
CA ASP A 138 -0.43 -14.25 -16.52
C ASP A 138 -0.02 -14.97 -15.23
N TYR A 139 -0.99 -15.53 -14.51
CA TYR A 139 -0.72 -16.28 -13.29
C TYR A 139 -0.20 -17.68 -13.59
N PHE A 140 0.75 -18.15 -12.79
CA PHE A 140 1.24 -19.54 -12.83
C PHE A 140 0.99 -20.24 -11.51
N ALA A 141 0.95 -21.58 -11.52
CA ALA A 141 0.74 -22.37 -10.32
C ALA A 141 1.99 -22.38 -9.42
N SER A 142 1.83 -22.56 -8.10
CA SER A 142 2.96 -22.57 -7.14
C SER A 142 4.04 -23.61 -7.42
N ASP A 143 3.72 -24.65 -8.18
CA ASP A 143 4.58 -25.76 -8.59
C ASP A 143 4.96 -25.71 -10.08
N ALA A 144 4.55 -24.68 -10.82
CA ALA A 144 4.86 -24.54 -12.23
C ALA A 144 6.30 -24.03 -12.44
N HIS A 145 7.00 -24.64 -13.41
CA HIS A 145 8.33 -24.22 -13.87
C HIS A 145 8.28 -23.31 -15.11
N PHE A 146 7.16 -23.35 -15.85
CA PHE A 146 6.91 -22.56 -17.06
C PHE A 146 5.49 -21.97 -17.03
N CYS A 147 5.32 -20.79 -17.64
CA CYS A 147 4.02 -20.16 -17.81
C CYS A 147 3.17 -20.93 -18.84
N ALA A 148 1.94 -21.30 -18.48
CA ALA A 148 1.03 -22.01 -19.36
C ALA A 148 0.55 -21.16 -20.55
N HIS A 149 0.62 -19.84 -20.45
CA HIS A 149 0.18 -18.93 -21.51
C HIS A 149 1.26 -18.65 -22.55
N CYS A 150 2.48 -18.32 -22.14
CA CYS A 150 3.55 -17.89 -23.05
C CYS A 150 4.76 -18.82 -23.09
N GLY A 151 4.83 -19.86 -22.25
CA GLY A 151 5.95 -20.80 -22.18
C GLY A 151 7.22 -20.26 -21.51
N ALA A 152 7.23 -18.99 -21.06
CA ALA A 152 8.39 -18.43 -20.36
C ALA A 152 8.62 -19.14 -19.01
N PRO A 153 9.88 -19.41 -18.65
CA PRO A 153 10.18 -20.02 -17.36
C PRO A 153 9.93 -19.04 -16.21
N VAL A 154 9.37 -19.53 -15.11
CA VAL A 154 8.89 -18.68 -14.00
C VAL A 154 9.74 -18.79 -12.73
N ASP A 155 10.57 -19.83 -12.63
CA ASP A 155 11.57 -19.92 -11.59
C ASP A 155 12.69 -18.93 -11.90
N GLY A 156 13.08 -18.09 -10.94
CA GLY A 156 14.20 -17.13 -11.08
C GLY A 156 15.57 -17.75 -11.42
N ARG A 157 15.64 -19.07 -11.65
CA ARG A 157 16.78 -19.75 -12.27
C ARG A 157 16.87 -19.57 -13.79
N ALA A 158 15.81 -19.12 -14.44
CA ALA A 158 15.76 -19.00 -15.90
C ALA A 158 15.70 -17.57 -16.43
N SER A 159 15.74 -16.56 -15.55
CA SER A 159 15.93 -15.15 -15.94
C SER A 159 17.35 -14.83 -16.46
N GLY A 160 18.20 -15.86 -16.61
CA GLY A 160 19.57 -15.76 -17.15
C GLY A 160 19.72 -16.20 -18.61
N MET A 161 18.67 -16.67 -19.29
CA MET A 161 18.74 -16.97 -20.72
C MET A 161 18.19 -15.77 -21.50
N ALA A 162 19.09 -14.89 -21.94
CA ALA A 162 18.77 -13.85 -22.92
C ALA A 162 18.14 -14.48 -24.19
N PRO A 163 17.30 -13.75 -24.95
CA PRO A 163 16.67 -14.29 -26.14
C PRO A 163 17.76 -14.68 -27.15
N LEU A 164 17.81 -15.96 -27.54
CA LEU A 164 18.48 -16.32 -28.77
C LEU A 164 17.64 -15.75 -29.91
N GLU A 165 18.14 -14.65 -30.48
CA GLU A 165 17.74 -14.15 -31.78
C GLU A 165 17.75 -15.32 -32.78
N SER A 166 16.56 -15.75 -33.19
CA SER A 166 16.40 -16.62 -34.35
C SER A 166 16.61 -15.80 -35.62
N THR A 167 17.86 -15.48 -35.93
CA THR A 167 18.30 -15.19 -37.30
C THR A 167 18.40 -16.51 -38.06
N GLY A 168 17.23 -17.10 -38.34
CA GLY A 168 17.07 -18.26 -39.20
C GLY A 168 16.85 -17.83 -40.65
N THR A 169 17.93 -17.42 -41.31
CA THR A 169 18.01 -17.30 -42.77
C THR A 169 17.58 -18.61 -43.42
N VAL A 170 16.44 -18.63 -44.11
CA VAL A 170 16.15 -19.60 -45.16
C VAL A 170 16.31 -18.91 -46.51
N SER A 171 17.48 -19.10 -47.09
CA SER A 171 17.75 -18.86 -48.50
C SER A 171 17.60 -20.18 -49.26
N SER A 172 17.11 -20.07 -50.50
CA SER A 172 17.02 -21.08 -51.56
C SER A 172 15.83 -22.04 -51.45
N THR A 173 15.03 -22.34 -52.48
CA THR A 173 15.06 -22.02 -53.91
C THR A 173 13.69 -22.43 -54.49
N GLU A 174 13.14 -21.58 -55.35
CA GLU A 174 11.99 -21.84 -56.22
C GLU A 174 12.29 -22.95 -57.24
N PRO A 175 11.32 -23.85 -57.54
CA PRO A 175 11.20 -24.34 -58.90
C PRO A 175 9.81 -24.04 -59.47
N GLN A 176 9.86 -23.46 -60.67
CA GLN A 176 8.77 -22.96 -61.49
C GLN A 176 7.71 -24.00 -61.92
N PRO A 177 6.51 -23.52 -62.30
CA PRO A 177 5.45 -24.28 -62.96
C PRO A 177 5.60 -24.31 -64.49
N SER A 178 4.87 -25.22 -65.16
CA SER A 178 4.35 -25.17 -66.57
C SER A 178 4.10 -26.64 -67.05
N ARG A 179 3.15 -27.03 -67.91
CA ARG A 179 2.38 -26.43 -69.04
C ARG A 179 1.05 -27.19 -69.24
N GLU A 180 -0.09 -26.52 -69.49
CA GLU A 180 -0.79 -26.28 -70.80
C GLU A 180 -1.56 -27.52 -71.32
N ALA A 181 -2.73 -27.49 -71.97
CA ALA A 181 -3.37 -26.44 -72.77
C ALA A 181 -4.88 -26.72 -73.05
N GLU A 182 -5.54 -25.69 -73.59
CA GLU A 182 -6.67 -25.70 -74.55
C GLU A 182 -8.09 -26.05 -74.03
N GLY A 183 -9.16 -25.27 -74.21
CA GLY A 183 -9.43 -24.11 -75.07
C GLY A 183 -10.69 -24.39 -75.88
N ASP A 184 -11.85 -23.82 -75.55
CA ASP A 184 -12.87 -23.51 -76.56
C ASP A 184 -13.88 -22.41 -76.13
N THR A 185 -13.83 -21.36 -76.94
CA THR A 185 -14.76 -20.31 -77.34
C THR A 185 -16.28 -20.59 -77.23
N GLY A 186 -17.07 -19.57 -76.90
CA GLY A 186 -18.51 -19.58 -77.15
C GLY A 186 -19.32 -18.45 -76.53
N ALA A 187 -19.48 -17.35 -77.28
CA ALA A 187 -20.23 -16.15 -76.91
C ALA A 187 -21.77 -16.30 -77.01
N ARG A 188 -22.54 -15.52 -76.21
CA ARG A 188 -23.60 -14.56 -76.65
C ARG A 188 -24.53 -14.07 -75.52
N THR A 189 -24.60 -12.73 -75.37
CA THR A 189 -25.76 -11.80 -75.20
C THR A 189 -27.01 -12.25 -74.41
N VAL A 190 -27.68 -11.42 -73.58
CA VAL A 190 -28.50 -10.25 -73.92
C VAL A 190 -28.81 -9.39 -72.66
N GLN A 191 -29.05 -8.11 -72.96
CA GLN A 191 -29.40 -6.89 -72.24
C GLN A 191 -30.79 -6.83 -71.54
N ALA A 192 -31.01 -5.75 -70.76
CA ALA A 192 -32.28 -5.14 -70.28
C ALA A 192 -32.92 -5.72 -68.99
N GLY A 193 -33.53 -4.96 -68.08
CA GLY A 193 -33.96 -3.55 -67.98
C GLY A 193 -34.32 -3.22 -66.52
N ARG A 194 -34.14 -1.97 -66.05
CA ARG A 194 -35.17 -0.91 -65.89
C ARG A 194 -36.28 -1.15 -64.85
N THR A 195 -36.25 -0.27 -63.83
CA THR A 195 -37.35 0.54 -63.23
C THR A 195 -38.37 -0.03 -62.24
N GLY A 196 -38.61 0.77 -61.19
CA GLY A 196 -39.88 0.96 -60.47
C GLY A 196 -39.90 0.30 -59.09
N THR A 197 -40.20 0.97 -57.98
CA THR A 197 -40.78 2.30 -57.66
C THR A 197 -40.47 2.59 -56.21
#